data_AF-K1R792-F1
#
_entry.id   AF-K1R792-F1
#
_cell.length_a   1.000
_cell.length_b   1.000
_cell.length_c   1.000
_cell.angle_alpha   90.00
_cell.angle_beta   90.00
_cell.angle_gamma   90.00
#
_symmetry.space_group_name_H-M   'P 1'
#
loop_
_entity.id
_entity.type
_entity.pdbx_description
1 polymer ?
#
loop_
_entity_poly.entity_id
_entity_poly.type
_entity_poly.pdbx_seq_one_letter_code
_entity_poly.pdbx_strand_id
1 'polypeptide(L)' 'MPKHSQIQLQILSLYKQFLKLSKDKPGLKEVIRSEFRKNATIPRSDILRVEYQFRLGKKQFENLKNSEVDSVGVFEREK' A
#
# COMPACT_ATOMS: atom_id res chain seq x y z
N MET A 1 -10.12 -12.83 -19.52
CA MET A 1 -9.20 -12.22 -18.53
C MET A 1 -8.91 -13.23 -17.44
N PRO A 2 -7.64 -13.46 -17.03
CA PRO A 2 -7.38 -14.35 -15.90
C PRO A 2 -8.03 -13.80 -14.64
N LYS A 3 -8.72 -14.67 -13.89
CA LYS A 3 -9.43 -14.32 -12.66
C LYS A 3 -8.38 -13.95 -11.60
N HIS A 4 -8.50 -12.77 -10.99
CA HIS A 4 -7.60 -12.38 -9.91
C HIS A 4 -7.73 -13.34 -8.72
N SER A 5 -6.61 -13.67 -8.07
CA SER A 5 -6.65 -14.41 -6.81
C SER A 5 -7.30 -13.55 -5.72
N GLN A 6 -7.84 -14.19 -4.66
CA GLN A 6 -8.47 -13.45 -3.56
C GLN A 6 -7.52 -12.41 -2.93
N ILE A 7 -6.24 -12.77 -2.76
CA ILE A 7 -5.23 -11.84 -2.26
C ILE A 7 -4.98 -10.65 -3.21
N GLN A 8 -5.02 -10.86 -4.53
CA GLN A 8 -4.91 -9.76 -5.49
C GLN A 8 -6.08 -8.79 -5.39
N LEU A 9 -7.30 -9.30 -5.22
CA LEU A 9 -8.48 -8.45 -4.99
C LEU A 9 -8.35 -7.66 -3.68
N GLN A 10 -7.84 -8.28 -2.63
CA GLN A 10 -7.58 -7.61 -1.35
C GLN A 10 -6.52 -6.52 -1.48
N ILE A 11 -5.43 -6.76 -2.22
CA ILE A 11 -4.38 -5.77 -2.50
C ILE A 11 -4.95 -4.58 -3.29
N LEU A 12 -5.76 -4.84 -4.33
CA LEU A 12 -6.39 -3.79 -5.11
C LEU A 12 -7.40 -2.97 -4.29
N SER A 13 -8.13 -3.62 -3.37
CA SER A 13 -9.00 -2.94 -2.41
C SER A 13 -8.19 -2.03 -1.49
N LEU A 14 -7.08 -2.53 -0.92
CA LEU A 14 -6.19 -1.76 -0.07
C LEU A 14 -5.61 -0.53 -0.79
N TYR A 15 -5.18 -0.70 -2.05
CA TYR A 15 -4.71 0.42 -2.88
C TYR A 15 -5.78 1.51 -3.05
N LYS A 16 -7.03 1.13 -3.34
CA LYS A 16 -8.15 2.10 -3.45
C LYS A 16 -8.39 2.84 -2.14
N GLN A 17 -8.29 2.15 -1.00
CA GLN A 17 -8.46 2.76 0.31
C GLN A 17 -7.36 3.79 0.61
N PHE A 18 -6.10 3.47 0.30
CA PHE A 18 -4.99 4.41 0.37
C PHE A 18 -5.22 5.64 -0.52
N LEU A 19 -5.66 5.44 -1.77
CA LEU A 19 -5.97 6.56 -2.66
C LEU A 19 -7.09 7.44 -2.13
N LYS A 20 -8.10 6.86 -1.45
CA LYS A 20 -9.17 7.61 -0.79
C LYS A 20 -8.62 8.49 0.34
N LEU A 21 -7.77 7.95 1.23
CA LEU A 21 -7.13 8.73 2.30
C LEU A 21 -6.17 9.81 1.76
N SER A 22 -5.58 9.58 0.59
CA SER A 22 -4.65 10.55 -0.02
C SER A 22 -5.32 11.76 -0.67
N LYS A 23 -6.66 11.76 -0.82
CA LYS A 23 -7.37 12.90 -1.42
C LYS A 23 -7.19 14.19 -0.63
N ASP A 24 -7.11 14.05 0.69
CA ASP A 24 -7.04 15.17 1.62
C ASP A 24 -5.58 15.54 1.98
N LYS A 25 -4.59 14.85 1.40
CA LYS A 25 -3.16 15.00 1.71
C LYS A 25 -2.32 15.15 0.43
N PRO A 26 -1.86 16.37 0.06
CA PRO A 26 -1.08 16.57 -1.15
C PRO A 26 0.25 15.79 -1.09
N GLY A 27 0.71 15.28 -2.25
CA GLY A 27 1.95 14.50 -2.36
C GLY A 27 1.84 13.02 -1.94
N LEU A 28 0.95 12.68 -0.99
CA LEU A 28 0.79 11.32 -0.49
C LEU A 28 0.36 10.32 -1.58
N LYS A 29 -0.48 10.78 -2.52
CA LYS A 29 -0.94 9.97 -3.65
C LYS A 29 0.22 9.44 -4.51
N GLU A 30 1.21 10.27 -4.81
CA GLU A 30 2.35 9.87 -5.64
C GLU A 30 3.27 8.91 -4.89
N VAL A 31 3.47 9.13 -3.59
CA VAL A 31 4.19 8.19 -2.72
C VAL A 31 3.52 6.82 -2.73
N ILE A 32 2.21 6.75 -2.49
CA ILE A 32 1.44 5.50 -2.53
C ILE A 32 1.59 4.83 -3.91
N ARG A 33 1.41 5.57 -5.01
CA ARG A 33 1.55 5.01 -6.36
C ARG A 33 2.94 4.44 -6.61
N SER A 34 3.99 5.13 -6.15
CA SER A 34 5.37 4.69 -6.33
C SER A 34 5.64 3.38 -5.57
N GLU A 35 5.21 3.27 -4.32
CA GLU A 35 5.40 2.06 -3.50
C GLU A 35 4.60 0.87 -4.03
N PHE A 36 3.34 1.06 -4.42
CA PHE A 36 2.55 -0.01 -5.04
C PHE A 36 3.15 -0.48 -6.38
N ARG A 37 3.66 0.43 -7.21
CA ARG A 37 4.36 0.07 -8.46
C ARG A 37 5.65 -0.69 -8.20
N LYS A 38 6.43 -0.26 -7.21
CA LYS A 38 7.65 -0.97 -6.78
C LYS A 38 7.32 -2.37 -6.29
N ASN A 39 6.28 -2.54 -5.48
CA ASN A 39 5.87 -3.87 -5.00
C ASN A 39 5.22 -4.74 -6.09
N ALA A 40 4.70 -4.14 -7.17
CA ALA A 40 4.15 -4.90 -8.30
C ALA A 40 5.22 -5.71 -9.08
N THR A 41 6.52 -5.44 -8.86
CA THR A 41 7.61 -6.25 -9.43
C THR A 41 7.84 -7.56 -8.67
N ILE A 42 7.19 -7.75 -7.51
CA ILE A 42 7.28 -9.00 -6.75
C ILE A 42 6.60 -10.12 -7.57
N PRO A 43 7.29 -11.25 -7.80
CA PRO A 43 6.69 -12.37 -8.50
C PRO A 43 5.42 -12.85 -7.81
N ARG A 44 4.35 -13.13 -8.58
CA ARG A 44 3.08 -13.63 -8.03
C ARG A 44 3.21 -14.99 -7.34
N SER A 45 4.26 -15.74 -7.68
CA SER A 45 4.62 -17.02 -7.06
C SER A 45 5.27 -16.86 -5.69
N ASP A 46 5.80 -15.69 -5.36
CA ASP A 46 6.38 -15.40 -4.04
C ASP A 46 5.27 -15.00 -3.06
N ILE A 47 4.47 -16.00 -2.69
CA ILE A 47 3.27 -15.82 -1.86
C ILE A 47 3.64 -15.19 -0.52
N LEU A 48 4.73 -15.64 0.11
CA LEU A 48 5.18 -15.15 1.41
C LEU A 48 5.52 -13.66 1.36
N ARG A 49 6.24 -13.21 0.33
CA ARG A 49 6.59 -11.79 0.19
C ARG A 49 5.39 -10.93 -0.16
N VAL A 50 4.48 -11.43 -1.01
CA VAL A 50 3.21 -10.75 -1.31
C VAL A 50 2.37 -10.57 -0.05
N GLU A 51 2.22 -11.63 0.75
CA GLU A 51 1.49 -11.57 2.02
C GLU A 51 2.14 -10.63 3.04
N TYR A 52 3.47 -10.69 3.16
CA TYR A 52 4.21 -9.81 4.06
C TYR A 52 3.96 -8.35 3.70
N GLN A 53 4.11 -7.98 2.41
CA GLN A 53 3.85 -6.61 1.95
C GLN A 53 2.38 -6.20 2.14
N PHE A 54 1.44 -7.13 1.95
CA PHE A 54 0.03 -6.86 2.20
C PHE A 54 -0.27 -6.60 3.69
N ARG A 55 0.28 -7.41 4.60
CA ARG A 55 0.14 -7.21 6.06
C ARG A 55 0.80 -5.91 6.51
N LEU A 56 1.99 -5.62 5.99
CA LEU A 56 2.70 -4.37 6.26
C LEU A 56 1.89 -3.16 5.78
N GLY A 57 1.37 -3.19 4.55
CA GLY A 57 0.54 -2.12 3.99
C GLY A 57 -0.76 -1.92 4.78
N LYS A 58 -1.41 -3.00 5.25
CA LYS A 58 -2.57 -2.89 6.16
C LYS A 58 -2.22 -2.18 7.47
N LYS A 59 -1.10 -2.54 8.10
CA LYS A 59 -0.64 -1.86 9.31
C LYS A 59 -0.38 -0.38 9.07
N GLN A 60 0.26 -0.03 7.95
CA GLN A 60 0.49 1.36 7.56
C GLN A 60 -0.82 2.11 7.30
N PHE A 61 -1.80 1.47 6.67
CA PHE A 61 -3.12 2.05 6.42
C PHE A 61 -3.85 2.38 7.73
N GLU A 62 -3.90 1.43 8.67
CA GLU A 62 -4.55 1.66 9.97
C GLU A 62 -3.83 2.76 10.75
N ASN A 63 -2.49 2.78 10.73
CA ASN A 63 -1.72 3.86 11.33
C ASN A 63 -2.08 5.22 10.70
N LEU A 64 -2.11 5.31 9.37
CA LEU A 64 -2.42 6.55 8.65
C LEU A 64 -3.87 7.02 8.88
N LYS A 65 -4.79 6.08 9.07
CA LYS A 65 -6.21 6.35 9.34
C LYS A 65 -6.44 6.83 10.77
N ASN A 66 -5.74 6.25 11.74
CA ASN A 66 -5.87 6.60 13.16
C ASN A 66 -5.02 7.82 13.54
N SER A 67 -4.02 8.14 12.72
CA SER A 67 -3.15 9.29 12.87
C SER A 67 -3.79 10.49 12.15
N GLU A 68 -4.53 11.32 12.89
CA GLU A 68 -4.88 12.72 12.53
C GLU A 68 -3.60 13.59 12.40
N VAL A 69 -2.54 13.10 11.76
CA VAL A 69 -1.24 13.78 11.74
C VAL A 69 -1.02 14.47 10.40
N ASP A 70 -0.89 15.80 10.51
CA ASP A 70 -0.63 16.84 9.51
C ASP A 70 0.75 16.75 8.82
N SER A 71 1.46 15.63 8.90
CA SER A 71 2.72 15.48 8.17
C SER A 71 2.99 14.03 7.82
N VAL A 72 3.07 13.77 6.52
CA VAL A 72 3.55 12.51 5.97
C VAL A 72 5.07 12.52 6.13
N GLY A 73 5.55 11.96 7.25
CA GLY A 73 6.96 11.62 7.39
C GLY A 73 7.34 10.65 6.29
N VAL A 74 8.27 11.07 5.43
CA VAL A 74 8.91 10.22 4.42
C VAL A 74 9.41 8.96 5.12
N PHE A 75 8.90 7.80 4.69
CA PHE A 75 9.32 6.51 5.22
C PHE A 75 10.76 6.22 4.77
N GLU A 76 11.71 6.72 5.54
CA GLU A 76 13.12 6.37 5.38
C GLU A 76 13.30 4.90 5.78
N ARG A 77 13.78 4.10 4.82
CA ARG A 77 14.20 2.72 5.09
C ARG A 77 15.55 2.81 5.79
N GLU A 78 15.63 2.36 7.04
CA GLU A 78 16.93 2.09 7.67
C GLU A 78 17.73 1.11 6.79
N LYS A 79 19.01 1.45 6.62
CA LYS A 79 20.00 0.75 5.78
C LYS A 79 20.34 -0.64 6.30
#